data_AF-A0A511MVC2-F1
#
_entry.id   AF-A0A511MVC2-F1
#
_cell.length_a   1.000
_cell.length_b   1.000
_cell.length_c   1.000
_cell.angle_alpha   90.00
_cell.angle_beta   90.00
_cell.angle_gamma   90.00
#
_symmetry.space_group_name_H-M   'P 1'
#
loop_
_entity.id
_entity.type
_entity.pdbx_description
1 polymer ?
#
loop_
_entity_poly.entity_id
_entity_poly.type
_entity_poly.pdbx_seq_one_letter_code
_entity_poly.pdbx_strand_id
1 'polypeptide(L)'
;MSNAILAPVPHLLLISEIAQMLQEKLRQSVASASKWLVHSCTHMDQALQMDFPQGPDLVVLEVPSQGKGLSSQLDQARTLWPHSAYMLFTSNPKLDVLDLKNQFEDITILQAPDLRTLCSSIEQHMKATFPFSGQELSLTEVLKLLARQKKSVMVRVHAGHHWGRLHLEQGILIDAKVESRPAQGYEAALEMLSWHGIKVFLERLPALLPHPINPELATLLLEDAAPSGTPDHAAIPQEGSQDPMFFKRPTRRAMDPPGPETPQPPSQPEQEPVPSSPAAEAAPVKSEVYNMASIKETLESSLSTIDGATAAALVDYNSGMALGTAGGGMNLELAAGGNTDVVRAKLRTMKSLGIQGQIEDILITLDNQYHIIYLIPNTPLFLYLVLQKDRANLALARYKLKSLGGELKV
;
A
#
# COMPACT_ATOMS: atom_id res chain seq x y z
N MET A 1 -20.30 -29.39 -4.02
CA MET A 1 -19.83 -30.12 -2.82
C MET A 1 -18.86 -29.21 -2.10
N SER A 2 -19.21 -28.79 -0.88
CA SER A 2 -18.43 -27.83 -0.10
C SER A 2 -17.07 -28.42 0.25
N ASN A 3 -16.00 -27.87 -0.33
CA ASN A 3 -14.65 -28.05 0.20
C ASN A 3 -14.57 -27.25 1.50
N ALA A 4 -14.99 -27.88 2.61
CA ALA A 4 -14.57 -27.45 3.93
C ALA A 4 -13.05 -27.68 3.99
N ILE A 5 -12.29 -26.64 3.65
CA ILE A 5 -10.84 -26.64 3.83
C ILE A 5 -10.61 -26.73 5.34
N LEU A 6 -10.21 -27.91 5.82
CA LEU A 6 -9.76 -28.10 7.19
C LEU A 6 -8.68 -27.05 7.50
N ALA A 7 -8.78 -26.41 8.66
CA ALA A 7 -7.72 -25.53 9.14
C ALA A 7 -6.38 -26.29 9.10
N PRO A 8 -5.30 -25.70 8.56
CA PRO A 8 -4.01 -26.38 8.48
C PRO A 8 -3.55 -26.74 9.89
N VAL A 9 -3.19 -28.01 10.08
CA VAL A 9 -2.67 -28.53 11.35
C VAL A 9 -1.26 -27.98 11.52
N PRO A 10 -0.91 -27.34 12.66
CA PRO A 10 0.43 -26.79 12.85
C PRO A 10 1.49 -27.90 12.88
N HIS A 11 2.58 -27.74 12.13
CA HIS A 11 3.71 -28.66 12.07
C HIS A 11 4.87 -28.17 12.94
N LEU A 12 5.29 -28.99 13.90
CA LEU A 12 6.47 -28.73 14.74
C LEU A 12 7.56 -29.72 14.36
N LEU A 13 8.76 -29.25 14.06
CA LEU A 13 9.94 -30.07 13.80
C LEU A 13 10.95 -29.91 14.93
N LEU A 14 11.25 -31.01 15.62
CA LEU A 14 12.25 -31.08 16.68
C LEU A 14 13.51 -31.79 16.15
N ILE A 15 14.65 -31.10 16.23
CA ILE A 15 15.95 -31.61 15.76
C ILE A 15 16.91 -31.63 16.95
N SER A 16 17.09 -32.81 17.55
CA SER A 16 17.90 -32.99 18.76
C SER A 16 18.11 -34.47 19.06
N GLU A 17 19.23 -34.81 19.72
CA GLU A 17 19.45 -36.16 20.28
C GLU A 17 18.35 -36.56 21.28
N ILE A 18 17.72 -35.59 21.94
CA ILE A 18 16.64 -35.81 22.90
C ILE A 18 15.24 -35.55 22.31
N ALA A 19 15.10 -35.46 20.98
CA ALA A 19 13.85 -35.04 20.34
C ALA A 19 12.65 -35.94 20.68
N GLN A 20 12.84 -37.27 20.77
CA GLN A 20 11.76 -38.21 21.15
C GLN A 20 11.28 -37.96 22.59
N MET A 21 12.20 -37.84 23.55
CA MET A 21 11.87 -37.53 24.94
C MET A 21 11.17 -36.18 25.06
N LEU A 22 11.63 -35.17 24.31
CA LEU A 22 11.02 -33.84 24.27
C LEU A 22 9.60 -33.89 23.70
N GLN A 23 9.37 -34.66 22.64
CA GLN A 23 8.04 -34.85 22.04
C GLN A 23 7.05 -35.48 23.03
N GLU A 24 7.46 -36.53 23.76
CA GLU A 24 6.63 -37.15 24.79
C GLU A 24 6.29 -36.16 25.91
N LYS A 25 7.31 -35.41 26.37
CA LYS A 25 7.12 -34.41 27.42
C LYS A 25 6.20 -33.27 26.98
N LEU A 26 6.32 -32.80 25.73
CA LEU A 26 5.44 -31.81 25.13
C LEU A 26 3.98 -32.29 25.14
N ARG A 27 3.72 -33.54 24.70
CA ARG A 27 2.36 -34.10 24.71
C ARG A 27 1.76 -34.23 26.11
N GLN A 28 2.58 -34.47 27.13
CA GLN A 28 2.13 -34.57 28.53
C GLN A 28 1.91 -33.21 29.19
N SER A 29 2.73 -32.21 28.85
CA SER A 29 2.79 -30.92 29.57
C SER A 29 2.04 -29.78 28.89
N VAL A 30 1.77 -29.89 27.58
CA VAL A 30 1.14 -28.84 26.78
C VAL A 30 -0.16 -29.37 26.18
N ALA A 31 -1.30 -28.89 26.68
CA ALA A 31 -2.61 -29.35 26.23
C ALA A 31 -2.84 -29.13 24.71
N SER A 32 -2.29 -28.05 24.16
CA SER A 32 -2.38 -27.69 22.75
C SER A 32 -1.57 -28.62 21.83
N ALA A 33 -0.58 -29.35 22.35
CA ALA A 33 0.32 -30.19 21.55
C ALA A 33 -0.39 -31.38 20.90
N SER A 34 -1.55 -31.78 21.44
CA SER A 34 -2.43 -32.79 20.82
C SER A 34 -2.98 -32.35 19.45
N LYS A 35 -2.97 -31.05 19.17
CA LYS A 35 -3.47 -30.45 17.92
C LYS A 35 -2.36 -30.17 16.92
N TRP A 36 -1.10 -30.49 17.23
CA TRP A 36 0.04 -30.24 16.36
C TRP A 36 0.56 -31.55 15.77
N LEU A 37 1.08 -31.47 14.56
CA LEU A 37 1.79 -32.56 13.92
C LEU A 37 3.28 -32.42 14.25
N VAL A 38 3.72 -33.19 15.24
CA VAL A 38 5.11 -33.12 15.76
C VAL A 38 5.98 -34.17 15.09
N HIS A 39 7.02 -33.70 14.40
CA HIS A 39 8.09 -34.49 13.80
C HIS A 39 9.35 -34.38 14.66
N SER A 40 10.11 -35.47 14.76
CA SER A 40 11.36 -35.53 15.53
C SER A 40 12.44 -36.23 14.73
N CYS A 41 13.64 -35.66 14.69
CA CYS A 41 14.85 -36.29 14.16
C CYS A 41 16.08 -35.89 15.00
N THR A 42 17.19 -36.60 14.81
CA THR A 42 18.42 -36.34 15.60
C THR A 42 19.32 -35.28 14.97
N HIS A 43 19.34 -35.20 13.63
CA HIS A 43 20.24 -34.32 12.89
C HIS A 43 19.50 -33.53 11.80
N MET A 44 20.04 -32.36 11.45
CA MET A 44 19.51 -31.50 10.40
C MET A 44 19.48 -32.21 9.04
N ASP A 45 20.51 -32.98 8.69
CA ASP A 45 20.57 -33.64 7.38
C ASP A 45 19.43 -34.65 7.17
N GLN A 46 18.97 -35.31 8.24
CA GLN A 46 17.77 -36.16 8.20
C GLN A 46 16.51 -35.31 7.99
N ALA A 47 16.43 -34.18 8.67
CA ALA A 47 15.30 -33.25 8.57
C ALA A 47 15.12 -32.73 7.14
N LEU A 48 16.23 -32.37 6.46
CA LEU A 48 16.21 -31.85 5.09
C LEU A 48 15.77 -32.89 4.05
N GLN A 49 15.79 -34.18 4.39
CA GLN A 49 15.31 -35.27 3.53
C GLN A 49 13.83 -35.62 3.77
N MET A 50 13.20 -35.05 4.80
CA MET A 50 11.80 -35.28 5.10
C MET A 50 10.90 -34.46 4.17
N ASP A 51 9.79 -35.06 3.74
CA ASP A 51 8.81 -34.36 2.91
C ASP A 51 7.90 -33.47 3.77
N PHE A 52 7.96 -32.17 3.51
CA PHE A 52 7.15 -31.13 4.15
C PHE A 52 6.47 -30.27 3.08
N PRO A 53 5.26 -30.63 2.62
CA PRO A 53 4.59 -29.94 1.51
C PRO A 53 4.37 -28.43 1.72
N GLN A 54 4.31 -27.98 2.98
CA GLN A 54 4.14 -26.57 3.36
C GLN A 54 5.29 -26.04 4.25
N GLY A 55 6.30 -26.87 4.53
CA GLY A 55 7.30 -26.61 5.58
C GLY A 55 6.73 -26.76 7.00
N PRO A 56 7.59 -26.90 8.04
CA PRO A 56 7.16 -26.82 9.43
C PRO A 56 6.80 -25.37 9.84
N ASP A 57 5.88 -25.18 10.78
CA ASP A 57 5.57 -23.86 11.35
C ASP A 57 6.66 -23.39 12.33
N LEU A 58 7.26 -24.33 13.05
CA LEU A 58 8.38 -24.09 13.97
C LEU A 58 9.41 -25.20 13.86
N VAL A 59 10.68 -24.81 13.71
CA VAL A 59 11.85 -25.67 13.81
C VAL A 59 12.56 -25.38 15.12
N VAL A 60 12.67 -26.38 15.98
CA VAL A 60 13.41 -26.31 17.24
C VAL A 60 14.67 -27.16 17.08
N LEU A 61 15.83 -26.52 17.13
CA LEU A 61 17.11 -27.16 16.85
C LEU A 61 18.04 -27.08 18.07
N GLU A 62 18.59 -28.22 18.46
CA GLU A 62 19.68 -28.27 19.42
C GLU A 62 21.01 -27.87 18.75
N VAL A 63 21.69 -26.90 19.33
CA VAL A 63 23.00 -26.45 18.87
C VAL A 63 24.05 -27.51 19.23
N PRO A 64 24.77 -28.07 18.25
CA PRO A 64 25.80 -29.06 18.51
C PRO A 64 26.95 -28.45 19.32
N SER A 65 27.52 -29.24 20.23
CA SER A 65 28.53 -28.82 21.20
C SER A 65 29.84 -28.31 20.60
N GLN A 66 30.11 -28.57 19.32
CA GLN A 66 31.29 -28.05 18.59
C GLN A 66 31.01 -26.85 17.68
N GLY A 67 29.76 -26.41 17.53
CA GLY A 67 29.37 -25.19 16.77
C GLY A 67 29.68 -25.15 15.27
N LYS A 68 30.52 -26.06 14.75
CA LYS A 68 30.94 -26.09 13.33
C LYS A 68 29.80 -26.57 12.44
N GLY A 69 29.49 -25.81 11.40
CA GLY A 69 28.53 -26.18 10.34
C GLY A 69 27.09 -25.73 10.59
N LEU A 70 26.75 -25.26 11.80
CA LEU A 70 25.39 -24.83 12.14
C LEU A 70 24.89 -23.69 11.23
N SER A 71 25.75 -22.73 10.90
CA SER A 71 25.37 -21.59 10.05
C SER A 71 24.96 -22.04 8.64
N SER A 72 25.80 -22.83 7.98
CA SER A 72 25.51 -23.38 6.65
C SER A 72 24.25 -24.26 6.65
N GLN A 73 24.03 -25.02 7.72
CA GLN A 73 22.85 -25.86 7.86
C GLN A 73 21.57 -25.05 8.11
N LEU A 74 21.65 -23.99 8.92
CA LEU A 74 20.55 -23.05 9.13
C LEU A 74 20.22 -22.28 7.85
N ASP A 75 21.22 -21.80 7.11
CA ASP A 75 21.01 -21.11 5.84
C ASP A 75 20.33 -22.03 4.82
N GLN A 76 20.75 -23.28 4.75
CA GLN A 76 20.12 -24.29 3.90
C GLN A 76 18.67 -24.59 4.35
N ALA A 77 18.45 -24.78 5.66
CA ALA A 77 17.11 -25.01 6.20
C ALA A 77 16.19 -23.82 5.95
N ARG A 78 16.68 -22.58 6.08
CA ARG A 78 15.94 -21.34 5.79
C ARG A 78 15.67 -21.17 4.29
N THR A 79 16.51 -21.75 3.43
CA THR A 79 16.26 -21.80 1.99
C THR A 79 15.15 -22.79 1.63
N LEU A 80 15.12 -23.95 2.28
CA LEU A 80 14.10 -24.99 2.04
C LEU A 80 12.77 -24.66 2.73
N TRP A 81 12.81 -24.08 3.94
CA TRP A 81 11.65 -23.72 4.74
C TRP A 81 11.68 -22.24 5.14
N PRO A 82 11.60 -21.32 4.17
CA PRO A 82 11.67 -19.88 4.42
C PRO A 82 10.52 -19.34 5.27
N HIS A 83 9.48 -20.15 5.50
CA HIS A 83 8.26 -19.78 6.20
C HIS A 83 8.20 -20.26 7.65
N SER A 84 9.15 -21.10 8.07
CA SER A 84 9.24 -21.64 9.43
C SER A 84 9.81 -20.62 10.41
N ALA A 85 9.24 -20.58 11.62
CA ALA A 85 9.94 -19.98 12.75
C ALA A 85 11.10 -20.89 13.16
N TYR A 86 12.19 -20.30 13.66
CA TYR A 86 13.32 -21.06 14.19
C TYR A 86 13.51 -20.72 15.66
N MET A 87 13.85 -21.75 16.42
CA MET A 87 14.22 -21.63 17.82
C MET A 87 15.42 -22.53 18.07
N LEU A 88 16.46 -21.99 18.70
CA LEU A 88 17.65 -22.74 19.06
C LEU A 88 17.65 -23.01 20.56
N PHE A 89 18.19 -24.15 20.96
CA PHE A 89 18.58 -24.36 22.34
C PHE A 89 19.91 -25.09 22.41
N THR A 90 20.59 -24.99 23.55
CA THR A 90 21.79 -25.79 23.82
C THR A 90 21.70 -26.40 25.19
N SER A 91 22.02 -27.70 25.30
CA SER A 91 22.17 -28.37 26.60
C SER A 91 23.51 -28.04 27.28
N ASN A 92 24.45 -27.41 26.57
CA ASN A 92 25.77 -27.05 27.10
C ASN A 92 25.75 -25.63 27.69
N PRO A 93 25.81 -25.46 29.03
CA PRO A 93 25.81 -24.14 29.65
C PRO A 93 27.09 -23.34 29.35
N LYS A 94 28.17 -23.99 28.93
CA LYS A 94 29.46 -23.35 28.62
C LYS A 94 29.60 -22.91 27.16
N LEU A 95 28.62 -23.23 26.32
CA LEU A 95 28.67 -22.81 24.92
C LEU A 95 28.45 -21.30 24.83
N ASP A 96 29.32 -20.60 24.12
CA ASP A 96 29.13 -19.19 23.83
C ASP A 96 28.00 -19.02 22.81
N VAL A 97 26.86 -18.53 23.28
CA VAL A 97 25.70 -18.24 22.45
C VAL A 97 25.69 -16.77 21.99
N LEU A 98 26.63 -15.93 22.44
CA LEU A 98 26.67 -14.52 22.08
C LEU A 98 26.98 -14.34 20.59
N ASP A 99 27.96 -15.09 20.08
CA ASP A 99 28.28 -15.10 18.64
C ASP A 99 27.09 -15.56 17.81
N LEU A 100 26.37 -16.59 18.26
CA LEU A 100 25.16 -17.07 17.59
C LEU A 100 24.01 -16.07 17.66
N LYS A 101 23.86 -15.37 18.78
CA LYS A 101 22.86 -14.28 18.93
C LYS A 101 23.19 -13.10 18.02
N ASN A 102 24.47 -12.74 17.90
CA ASN A 102 24.92 -11.68 16.99
C ASN A 102 24.76 -12.08 15.52
N GLN A 103 24.95 -13.38 15.20
CA GLN A 103 24.80 -13.89 13.85
C GLN A 103 23.33 -14.09 13.46
N PHE A 104 22.47 -14.47 14.40
CA PHE A 104 21.06 -14.80 14.20
C PHE A 104 20.18 -14.03 15.20
N GLU A 105 20.17 -12.71 15.09
CA GLU A 105 19.43 -11.80 15.99
C GLU A 105 17.92 -12.05 16.00
N ASP A 106 17.39 -12.66 14.95
CA ASP A 106 15.98 -12.98 14.77
C ASP A 106 15.54 -14.30 15.44
N ILE A 107 16.49 -15.12 15.90
CA ILE A 107 16.22 -16.45 16.44
C ILE A 107 16.30 -16.47 17.97
N THR A 108 15.25 -17.00 18.62
CA THR A 108 15.28 -17.21 20.07
C THR A 108 16.27 -18.34 20.40
N ILE A 109 17.30 -18.04 21.20
CA ILE A 109 18.29 -19.03 21.66
C ILE A 109 18.18 -19.25 23.18
N LEU A 110 17.82 -20.47 23.59
CA LEU A 110 17.80 -20.89 24.99
C LEU A 110 19.08 -21.61 25.41
N GLN A 111 19.74 -21.15 26.46
CA GLN A 111 20.96 -21.75 26.97
C GLN A 111 20.66 -22.59 28.21
N ALA A 112 20.99 -23.89 28.16
CA ALA A 112 20.73 -24.90 29.17
C ALA A 112 19.30 -24.84 29.78
N PRO A 113 18.22 -24.80 28.95
CA PRO A 113 16.87 -24.77 29.48
C PRO A 113 16.53 -26.11 30.17
N ASP A 114 15.78 -26.06 31.26
CA ASP A 114 15.09 -27.27 31.71
C ASP A 114 13.97 -27.66 30.73
N LEU A 115 13.54 -28.91 30.78
CA LEU A 115 12.52 -29.43 29.86
C LEU A 115 11.20 -28.65 29.94
N ARG A 116 10.86 -28.11 31.13
CA ARG A 116 9.61 -27.38 31.34
C ARG A 116 9.64 -26.01 30.65
N THR A 117 10.75 -25.29 30.79
CA THR A 117 11.02 -24.00 30.16
C THR A 117 11.05 -24.17 28.64
N LEU A 118 11.74 -25.21 28.15
CA LEU A 118 11.76 -25.53 26.72
C LEU A 118 10.35 -25.78 26.18
N CYS A 119 9.55 -26.62 26.84
CA CYS A 119 8.16 -26.89 26.43
C CYS A 119 7.28 -25.63 26.44
N SER A 120 7.42 -24.78 27.46
CA SER A 120 6.67 -23.52 27.56
C SER A 120 7.06 -22.53 26.44
N SER A 121 8.35 -22.44 26.11
CA SER A 121 8.83 -21.57 25.03
C SER A 121 8.39 -22.08 23.65
N ILE A 122 8.36 -23.40 23.44
CA ILE A 122 7.81 -24.02 22.23
C ILE A 122 6.31 -23.70 22.11
N GLU A 123 5.55 -23.87 23.20
CA GLU A 123 4.12 -23.54 23.20
C GLU A 123 3.88 -22.07 22.88
N GLN A 124 4.69 -21.17 23.44
CA GLN A 124 4.59 -19.74 23.16
C GLN A 124 4.87 -19.41 21.69
N HIS A 125 5.86 -20.05 21.06
CA HIS A 125 6.16 -19.85 19.64
C HIS A 125 5.10 -20.47 18.72
N MET A 126 4.60 -21.67 19.05
CA MET A 126 3.49 -22.31 18.33
C MET A 126 2.17 -21.54 18.45
N LYS A 127 2.00 -20.75 19.52
CA LYS A 127 0.91 -19.78 19.69
C LYS A 127 1.18 -18.43 19.03
N ALA A 128 2.31 -18.19 18.36
CA ALA A 128 2.66 -16.87 17.82
C ALA A 128 2.46 -16.75 16.30
N THR A 129 2.17 -17.84 15.59
CA THR A 129 1.89 -17.88 14.15
C THR A 129 0.41 -18.21 13.96
N PHE A 130 -0.39 -17.25 13.51
CA PHE A 130 -1.80 -17.47 13.23
C PHE A 130 -2.10 -17.12 11.78
N PRO A 131 -2.77 -17.99 10.99
CA PRO A 131 -3.51 -17.50 9.85
C PRO A 131 -4.53 -16.47 10.37
N PHE A 132 -4.57 -15.29 9.77
CA PHE A 132 -5.57 -14.30 10.09
C PHE A 132 -6.94 -14.85 9.67
N SER A 133 -7.64 -15.48 10.62
CA SER A 133 -8.92 -16.14 10.38
C SER A 133 -10.02 -15.08 10.28
N GLY A 134 -10.26 -14.63 9.06
CA GLY A 134 -11.37 -13.79 8.66
C GLY A 134 -11.59 -13.98 7.17
N GLN A 135 -12.74 -14.53 6.80
CA GLN A 135 -13.20 -14.69 5.42
C GLN A 135 -13.03 -13.37 4.65
N GLU A 136 -12.45 -13.43 3.44
CA GLU A 136 -12.45 -12.37 2.40
C GLU A 136 -12.02 -10.95 2.79
N LEU A 137 -11.27 -10.74 3.88
CA LEU A 137 -10.77 -9.41 4.21
C LEU A 137 -9.59 -9.02 3.31
N SER A 138 -9.68 -7.83 2.72
CA SER A 138 -8.58 -7.18 2.02
C SER A 138 -7.43 -6.88 2.99
N LEU A 139 -6.20 -6.74 2.47
CA LEU A 139 -5.04 -6.39 3.30
C LEU A 139 -5.30 -5.07 4.05
N THR A 140 -6.00 -4.13 3.41
CA THR A 140 -6.37 -2.85 4.00
C THR A 140 -7.20 -3.03 5.27
N GLU A 141 -8.20 -3.92 5.24
CA GLU A 141 -9.06 -4.18 6.41
C GLU A 141 -8.29 -4.85 7.54
N VAL A 142 -7.38 -5.78 7.22
CA VAL A 142 -6.50 -6.40 8.22
C VAL A 142 -5.62 -5.35 8.90
N LEU A 143 -4.97 -4.49 8.11
CA LEU A 143 -4.13 -3.41 8.65
C LEU A 143 -4.94 -2.41 9.48
N LYS A 144 -6.15 -2.03 9.05
CA LYS A 144 -7.07 -1.17 9.82
C LYS A 144 -7.44 -1.79 11.17
N LEU A 145 -7.69 -3.10 11.20
CA LEU A 145 -7.99 -3.82 12.44
C LEU A 145 -6.79 -3.83 13.39
N LEU A 146 -5.60 -4.13 12.88
CA LEU A 146 -4.35 -4.13 13.67
C LEU A 146 -4.01 -2.73 14.18
N ALA A 147 -4.25 -1.70 13.38
CA ALA A 147 -4.12 -0.30 13.75
C ALA A 147 -5.04 0.08 14.91
N ARG A 148 -6.34 -0.26 14.81
CA ARG A 148 -7.33 -0.01 15.86
C ARG A 148 -6.98 -0.70 17.17
N GLN A 149 -6.41 -1.90 17.09
CA GLN A 149 -5.96 -2.66 18.26
C GLN A 149 -4.57 -2.28 18.77
N LYS A 150 -3.90 -1.31 18.12
CA LYS A 150 -2.52 -0.89 18.43
C LYS A 150 -1.54 -2.06 18.52
N LYS A 151 -1.66 -3.03 17.61
CA LYS A 151 -0.83 -4.24 17.62
C LYS A 151 0.56 -3.98 17.04
N SER A 152 1.60 -4.45 17.73
CA SER A 152 2.96 -4.54 17.18
C SER A 152 3.19 -5.95 16.63
N VAL A 153 3.14 -6.10 15.30
CA VAL A 153 3.18 -7.40 14.62
C VAL A 153 3.86 -7.28 13.27
N MET A 154 4.45 -8.38 12.80
CA MET A 154 4.77 -8.54 11.38
C MET A 154 3.58 -9.20 10.68
N VAL A 155 3.17 -8.63 9.56
CA VAL A 155 2.07 -9.12 8.71
C VAL A 155 2.68 -9.69 7.45
N ARG A 156 2.62 -11.01 7.28
CA ARG A 156 3.05 -11.69 6.05
C ARG A 156 1.87 -11.79 5.09
N VAL A 157 2.08 -11.44 3.83
CA VAL A 157 1.01 -11.44 2.81
C VAL A 157 1.44 -12.32 1.65
N HIS A 158 0.57 -13.24 1.24
CA HIS A 158 0.78 -14.10 0.07
C HIS A 158 -0.32 -13.86 -0.97
N ALA A 159 0.05 -13.76 -2.25
CA ALA A 159 -0.87 -13.63 -3.38
C ALA A 159 -0.35 -14.46 -4.57
N GLY A 160 -0.85 -15.69 -4.72
CA GLY A 160 -0.34 -16.62 -5.75
C GLY A 160 1.15 -16.93 -5.55
N HIS A 161 2.00 -16.47 -6.47
CA HIS A 161 3.46 -16.61 -6.41
C HIS A 161 4.19 -15.41 -5.76
N HIS A 162 3.46 -14.34 -5.46
CA HIS A 162 4.02 -13.15 -4.82
C HIS A 162 3.83 -13.23 -3.31
N TRP A 163 4.82 -12.77 -2.57
CA TRP A 163 4.70 -12.61 -1.12
C TRP A 163 5.57 -11.48 -0.61
N GLY A 164 5.17 -10.94 0.54
CA GLY A 164 5.90 -9.86 1.21
C GLY A 164 5.51 -9.76 2.68
N ARG A 165 6.13 -8.80 3.35
CA ARG A 165 5.96 -8.56 4.78
C ARG A 165 5.75 -7.08 5.06
N LEU A 166 4.88 -6.79 6.03
CA LEU A 166 4.64 -5.46 6.57
C LEU A 166 4.98 -5.48 8.06
N HIS A 167 5.63 -4.45 8.56
CA HIS A 167 5.98 -4.30 9.96
C HIS A 167 5.08 -3.25 10.59
N LEU A 168 4.33 -3.63 11.61
CA LEU A 168 3.51 -2.70 12.39
C LEU A 168 4.06 -2.58 13.80
N GLU A 169 4.18 -1.35 14.29
CA GLU A 169 4.51 -1.03 15.68
C GLU A 169 3.40 -0.17 16.27
N GLN A 170 2.79 -0.62 17.37
CA GLN A 170 1.65 0.05 18.02
C GLN A 170 0.50 0.36 17.06
N GLY A 171 0.31 -0.45 16.02
CA GLY A 171 -0.70 -0.26 14.99
C GLY A 171 -0.28 0.65 13.83
N ILE A 172 0.95 1.20 13.84
CA ILE A 172 1.49 2.06 12.80
C ILE A 172 2.34 1.20 11.86
N LEU A 173 2.11 1.31 10.55
CA LEU A 173 2.96 0.67 9.54
C LEU A 173 4.30 1.40 9.48
N ILE A 174 5.38 0.71 9.82
CA ILE A 174 6.72 1.27 9.96
C ILE A 174 7.73 0.74 8.93
N ASP A 175 7.40 -0.31 8.17
CA ASP A 175 8.20 -0.82 7.07
C ASP A 175 7.39 -1.83 6.24
N ALA A 176 7.80 -2.07 5.01
CA ALA A 176 7.26 -3.14 4.17
C ALA A 176 8.31 -3.62 3.16
N LYS A 177 8.25 -4.89 2.78
CA LYS A 177 9.15 -5.47 1.77
C LYS A 177 8.43 -6.54 0.96
N VAL A 178 8.56 -6.47 -0.36
CA VAL A 178 8.17 -7.56 -1.26
C VAL A 178 9.40 -8.45 -1.44
N GLU A 179 9.29 -9.76 -1.24
CA GLU A 179 10.48 -10.62 -1.26
C GLU A 179 10.85 -11.11 -2.66
N SER A 180 9.89 -11.12 -3.59
CA SER A 180 10.14 -11.42 -5.00
C SER A 180 10.81 -10.28 -5.77
N ARG A 181 10.97 -9.09 -5.17
CA ARG A 181 11.47 -7.87 -5.85
C ARG A 181 12.33 -7.04 -4.90
N PRO A 182 13.19 -6.13 -5.40
CA PRO A 182 13.97 -5.24 -4.55
C PRO A 182 13.14 -4.09 -3.91
N ALA A 183 11.80 -4.11 -4.03
CA ALA A 183 10.93 -3.07 -3.49
C ALA A 183 10.87 -3.12 -1.95
N GLN A 184 11.04 -1.96 -1.31
CA GLN A 184 11.03 -1.77 0.15
C GLN A 184 10.26 -0.51 0.56
N GLY A 185 9.91 -0.40 1.84
CA GLY A 185 9.17 0.70 2.42
C GLY A 185 7.80 0.90 1.76
N TYR A 186 7.45 2.16 1.52
CA TYR A 186 6.13 2.57 1.03
C TYR A 186 5.70 1.89 -0.28
N GLU A 187 6.61 1.76 -1.24
CA GLU A 187 6.31 1.18 -2.55
C GLU A 187 5.92 -0.30 -2.41
N ALA A 188 6.62 -1.04 -1.56
CA ALA A 188 6.30 -2.42 -1.23
C ALA A 188 4.94 -2.54 -0.54
N ALA A 189 4.61 -1.62 0.38
CA ALA A 189 3.31 -1.62 1.06
C ALA A 189 2.16 -1.41 0.07
N LEU A 190 2.27 -0.43 -0.82
CA LEU A 190 1.25 -0.14 -1.85
C LEU A 190 1.07 -1.30 -2.83
N GLU A 191 2.19 -1.89 -3.27
CA GLU A 191 2.16 -3.06 -4.14
C GLU A 191 1.37 -4.20 -3.48
N MET A 192 1.68 -4.53 -2.21
CA MET A 192 0.96 -5.58 -1.48
C MET A 192 -0.52 -5.25 -1.24
N LEU A 193 -0.87 -3.98 -1.02
CA LEU A 193 -2.26 -3.54 -0.88
C LEU A 193 -3.06 -3.67 -2.18
N SER A 194 -2.38 -3.74 -3.33
CA SER A 194 -3.01 -3.96 -4.62
C SER A 194 -3.25 -5.44 -4.96
N TRP A 195 -2.72 -6.37 -4.15
CA TRP A 195 -2.86 -7.80 -4.40
C TRP A 195 -4.27 -8.31 -4.09
N HIS A 196 -4.71 -9.31 -4.86
CA HIS A 196 -6.01 -9.96 -4.73
C HIS A 196 -5.84 -11.44 -4.36
N GLY A 197 -6.87 -12.05 -3.76
CA GLY A 197 -6.81 -13.46 -3.35
C GLY A 197 -5.74 -13.72 -2.29
N ILE A 198 -5.52 -12.73 -1.41
CA ILE A 198 -4.41 -12.75 -0.47
C ILE A 198 -4.66 -13.74 0.68
N LYS A 199 -3.58 -14.27 1.24
CA LYS A 199 -3.57 -14.94 2.55
C LYS A 199 -2.68 -14.18 3.50
N VAL A 200 -3.19 -13.90 4.70
CA VAL A 200 -2.51 -13.06 5.69
C VAL A 200 -2.05 -13.86 6.92
N PHE A 201 -0.74 -13.79 7.12
CA PHE A 201 0.13 -14.24 8.19
C PHE A 201 0.25 -13.23 9.34
N LEU A 202 -0.10 -13.53 10.60
CA LEU A 202 0.37 -12.68 11.72
C LEU A 202 1.54 -13.34 12.45
N GLU A 203 2.59 -12.55 12.67
CA GLU A 203 3.83 -12.95 13.33
C GLU A 203 4.30 -11.90 14.33
N ARG A 204 5.21 -12.31 15.23
CA ARG A 204 5.84 -11.38 16.17
C ARG A 204 6.82 -10.46 15.44
N LEU A 205 6.80 -9.18 15.79
CA LEU A 205 7.74 -8.18 15.29
C LEU A 205 9.17 -8.52 15.77
N PRO A 206 10.19 -8.60 14.88
CA PRO A 206 11.58 -8.82 15.28
C PRO A 206 12.11 -7.64 16.11
N ALA A 207 13.11 -7.89 16.96
CA ALA A 207 13.60 -6.93 17.96
C ALA A 207 14.38 -5.73 17.37
N LEU A 208 14.88 -5.87 16.14
CA LEU A 208 15.60 -4.82 15.42
C LEU A 208 14.81 -4.40 14.20
N LEU A 209 14.27 -3.19 14.26
CA LEU A 209 13.54 -2.57 13.16
C LEU A 209 14.50 -1.65 12.39
N PRO A 210 14.76 -1.89 11.10
CA PRO A 210 15.13 -0.79 10.23
C PRO A 210 13.96 0.21 10.25
N HIS A 211 14.22 1.47 10.58
CA HIS A 211 13.21 2.52 10.45
C HIS A 211 12.98 2.78 8.95
N PRO A 212 11.78 2.56 8.39
CA PRO A 212 11.20 3.64 7.56
C PRO A 212 9.68 3.57 7.29
N ILE A 213 8.95 4.64 7.60
CA ILE A 213 8.02 5.38 6.71
C ILE A 213 7.66 6.67 7.49
N ASN A 214 7.60 7.82 6.80
CA ASN A 214 7.24 9.10 7.41
C ASN A 214 5.86 8.98 8.13
N PRO A 215 5.76 9.29 9.45
CA PRO A 215 4.55 9.11 10.25
C PRO A 215 3.29 9.77 9.67
N GLU A 216 3.41 10.83 8.87
CA GLU A 216 2.26 11.49 8.22
C GLU A 216 1.49 10.60 7.23
N LEU A 217 2.10 9.51 6.72
CA LEU A 217 1.52 8.67 5.66
C LEU A 217 0.86 7.39 6.17
N ALA A 218 1.29 6.88 7.33
CA ALA A 218 0.58 5.79 8.02
C ALA A 218 -0.80 6.26 8.50
N THR A 219 -0.90 7.53 8.92
CA THR A 219 -2.17 8.19 9.22
C THR A 219 -3.06 8.25 7.97
N LEU A 220 -2.56 8.64 6.81
CA LEU A 220 -3.35 8.68 5.55
C LEU A 220 -3.90 7.32 5.08
N LEU A 221 -3.20 6.22 5.36
CA LEU A 221 -3.69 4.85 5.06
C LEU A 221 -4.76 4.35 6.06
N LEU A 222 -4.82 4.96 7.26
CA LEU A 222 -5.58 4.45 8.41
C LEU A 222 -6.61 5.44 8.99
N GLU A 223 -6.61 6.72 8.58
CA GLU A 223 -7.46 7.80 9.12
C GLU A 223 -8.90 7.81 8.62
N ASP A 224 -9.23 7.04 7.57
CA ASP A 224 -10.62 6.90 7.10
C ASP A 224 -11.49 6.01 8.03
N ALA A 225 -11.12 5.95 9.32
CA ALA A 225 -11.80 5.24 10.39
C ALA A 225 -12.38 6.18 11.46
N ALA A 226 -12.64 7.45 11.14
CA ALA A 226 -13.67 8.18 11.88
C ALA A 226 -15.03 7.67 11.42
N PRO A 227 -15.89 7.12 12.30
CA PRO A 227 -17.27 6.93 11.93
C PRO A 227 -17.84 8.29 11.50
N SER A 228 -18.58 8.32 10.39
CA SER A 228 -19.51 9.40 10.07
C SER A 228 -20.64 9.43 11.10
N GLY A 229 -20.28 9.70 12.36
CA GLY A 229 -21.20 10.11 13.39
C GLY A 229 -21.43 11.59 13.20
N THR A 230 -22.55 11.95 12.58
CA THR A 230 -23.14 13.27 12.72
C THR A 230 -23.20 13.61 14.21
N PRO A 231 -22.57 14.69 14.69
CA PRO A 231 -23.05 15.32 15.90
C PRO A 231 -24.40 15.91 15.54
N ASP A 232 -25.45 15.43 16.21
CA ASP A 232 -26.75 16.09 16.24
C ASP A 232 -26.54 17.61 16.35
N HIS A 233 -27.16 18.36 15.44
CA HIS A 233 -27.30 19.80 15.56
C HIS A 233 -28.18 20.11 16.78
N ALA A 234 -27.61 20.04 17.97
CA ALA A 234 -28.20 20.58 19.18
C ALA A 234 -27.95 22.09 19.22
N ALA A 235 -29.03 22.83 18.92
CA ALA A 235 -29.35 24.18 19.35
C ALA A 235 -28.21 25.17 19.65
N ILE A 236 -28.12 26.17 18.79
CA ILE A 236 -27.43 27.46 19.00
C ILE A 236 -27.95 28.14 20.29
N PRO A 237 -27.07 28.57 21.21
CA PRO A 237 -27.33 29.72 22.05
C PRO A 237 -26.84 30.98 21.35
N GLN A 238 -27.75 31.91 21.09
CA GLN A 238 -27.41 33.27 20.68
C GLN A 238 -26.92 34.05 21.90
N GLU A 239 -25.70 34.57 21.82
CA GLU A 239 -25.14 35.70 22.58
C GLU A 239 -23.75 35.95 21.97
N GLY A 240 -23.29 37.12 21.57
CA GLY A 240 -23.77 38.49 21.54
C GLY A 240 -22.55 39.31 21.10
N SER A 241 -22.71 40.16 20.07
CA SER A 241 -21.93 41.39 19.81
C SER A 241 -20.39 41.35 19.98
N GLN A 242 -19.63 41.38 18.88
CA GLN A 242 -18.76 42.51 18.45
C GLN A 242 -17.86 42.14 17.26
N ASP A 243 -17.53 43.19 16.48
CA ASP A 243 -17.16 43.28 15.07
C ASP A 243 -15.89 42.55 14.52
N PRO A 244 -15.81 42.39 13.18
CA PRO A 244 -14.78 41.63 12.47
C PRO A 244 -13.60 42.50 11.98
N MET A 245 -12.37 41.98 12.03
CA MET A 245 -11.24 42.52 11.27
C MET A 245 -11.22 41.94 9.85
N PHE A 246 -11.89 42.60 8.93
CA PHE A 246 -11.74 42.41 7.49
C PHE A 246 -10.56 43.23 6.94
N PHE A 247 -9.71 42.58 6.14
CA PHE A 247 -8.66 43.21 5.35
C PHE A 247 -9.25 44.30 4.42
N LYS A 248 -8.68 45.50 4.54
CA LYS A 248 -9.01 46.71 3.77
C LYS A 248 -8.80 46.52 2.27
N ARG A 249 -9.85 46.73 1.45
CA ARG A 249 -9.72 47.10 0.04
C ARG A 249 -9.38 48.61 -0.08
N PRO A 250 -8.57 49.05 -1.06
CA PRO A 250 -8.32 50.48 -1.26
C PRO A 250 -9.57 51.17 -1.82
N THR A 251 -9.92 52.30 -1.20
CA THR A 251 -11.00 53.21 -1.54
C THR A 251 -10.84 53.83 -2.93
N ARG A 252 -11.85 53.69 -3.80
CA ARG A 252 -12.07 54.62 -4.93
C ARG A 252 -12.81 55.86 -4.41
N ARG A 253 -12.25 57.02 -4.70
CA ARG A 253 -12.75 58.35 -4.36
C ARG A 253 -14.05 58.63 -5.14
N ALA A 254 -15.09 59.11 -4.46
CA ALA A 254 -16.32 59.57 -5.07
C ALA A 254 -16.06 60.84 -5.89
N MET A 255 -16.62 60.89 -7.10
CA MET A 255 -16.76 62.10 -7.93
C MET A 255 -18.25 62.25 -8.24
N ASP A 256 -18.76 63.46 -8.05
CA ASP A 256 -20.16 63.85 -8.29
C ASP A 256 -20.60 63.60 -9.75
N PRO A 257 -21.91 63.40 -10.00
CA PRO A 257 -22.41 63.05 -11.32
C PRO A 257 -22.45 64.29 -12.24
N PRO A 258 -21.94 64.22 -13.49
CA PRO A 258 -22.29 65.20 -14.50
C PRO A 258 -23.66 64.85 -15.12
N GLY A 259 -24.43 65.89 -15.46
CA GLY A 259 -25.73 65.81 -16.12
C GLY A 259 -25.66 65.27 -17.57
N PRO A 260 -26.79 65.22 -18.29
CA PRO A 260 -26.90 64.43 -19.50
C PRO A 260 -26.23 65.14 -20.68
N GLU A 261 -25.04 64.68 -21.06
CA GLU A 261 -24.48 64.95 -22.38
C GLU A 261 -24.83 63.79 -23.30
N THR A 262 -25.59 64.07 -24.36
CA THR A 262 -25.80 63.21 -25.53
C THR A 262 -24.52 63.14 -26.36
N PRO A 263 -23.96 61.93 -26.64
CA PRO A 263 -22.91 61.79 -27.64
C PRO A 263 -23.30 60.83 -28.79
N GLN A 264 -22.84 61.22 -29.97
CA GLN A 264 -23.06 60.68 -31.31
C GLN A 264 -22.70 59.19 -31.49
N PRO A 265 -23.27 58.51 -32.50
CA PRO A 265 -22.93 57.13 -32.81
C PRO A 265 -21.47 57.00 -33.29
N PRO A 266 -20.73 55.98 -32.84
CA PRO A 266 -19.32 55.81 -33.22
C PRO A 266 -19.17 55.43 -34.69
N SER A 267 -18.36 56.23 -35.38
CA SER A 267 -17.82 55.99 -36.72
C SER A 267 -16.99 54.70 -36.74
N GLN A 268 -17.21 53.88 -37.77
CA GLN A 268 -16.45 52.64 -38.02
C GLN A 268 -14.96 52.95 -38.25
N PRO A 269 -14.02 52.17 -37.67
CA PRO A 269 -12.62 52.25 -38.06
C PRO A 269 -12.43 51.68 -39.47
N GLU A 270 -11.74 52.45 -40.31
CA GLU A 270 -11.26 52.08 -41.63
C GLU A 270 -10.46 50.76 -41.58
N GLN A 271 -10.80 49.84 -42.48
CA GLN A 271 -10.04 48.61 -42.72
C GLN A 271 -8.77 48.96 -43.51
N GLU A 272 -7.60 48.83 -42.88
CA GLU A 272 -6.35 48.68 -43.62
C GLU A 272 -6.31 47.27 -44.27
N PRO A 273 -5.86 47.14 -45.53
CA PRO A 273 -5.82 45.86 -46.21
C PRO A 273 -4.68 44.99 -45.65
N VAL A 274 -5.05 43.86 -45.04
CA VAL A 274 -4.10 42.79 -44.68
C VAL A 274 -3.58 42.16 -45.99
N PRO A 275 -2.28 42.00 -46.20
CA PRO A 275 -1.77 41.29 -47.37
C PRO A 275 -2.20 39.82 -47.30
N SER A 276 -2.89 39.39 -48.35
CA SER A 276 -3.26 38.00 -48.60
C SER A 276 -1.99 37.14 -48.76
N SER A 277 -1.64 36.41 -47.71
CA SER A 277 -0.74 35.26 -47.80
C SER A 277 -1.57 34.02 -48.15
N PRO A 278 -1.14 33.18 -49.12
CA PRO A 278 -1.96 32.12 -49.67
C PRO A 278 -2.19 31.01 -48.64
N ALA A 279 -3.36 30.38 -48.77
CA ALA A 279 -3.81 29.24 -48.00
C ALA A 279 -2.67 28.25 -47.72
N ALA A 280 -2.20 28.25 -46.46
CA ALA A 280 -1.42 27.16 -45.92
C ALA A 280 -2.37 25.98 -45.76
N GLU A 281 -2.35 25.13 -46.77
CA GLU A 281 -2.77 23.75 -46.78
C GLU A 281 -2.56 23.12 -45.40
N ALA A 282 -3.66 22.69 -44.76
CA ALA A 282 -3.65 22.06 -43.46
C ALA A 282 -2.75 20.82 -43.51
N ALA A 283 -1.57 20.92 -42.89
CA ALA A 283 -0.70 19.78 -42.71
C ALA A 283 -1.46 18.69 -41.94
N PRO A 284 -1.37 17.42 -42.37
CA PRO A 284 -2.09 16.34 -41.71
C PRO A 284 -1.58 16.20 -40.28
N VAL A 285 -2.50 16.27 -39.31
CA VAL A 285 -2.25 15.83 -37.93
C VAL A 285 -1.74 14.40 -38.03
N LYS A 286 -0.49 14.16 -37.64
CA LYS A 286 0.04 12.82 -37.48
C LYS A 286 -0.81 12.15 -36.39
N SER A 287 -1.75 11.32 -36.81
CA SER A 287 -2.44 10.40 -35.93
C SER A 287 -1.41 9.37 -35.46
N GLU A 288 -0.78 9.66 -34.33
CA GLU A 288 -0.20 8.59 -33.52
C GLU A 288 -1.32 7.57 -33.31
N VAL A 289 -1.06 6.34 -33.76
CA VAL A 289 -2.04 5.27 -33.73
C VAL A 289 -2.16 4.81 -32.28
N TYR A 290 -2.89 5.57 -31.47
CA TYR A 290 -3.27 5.12 -30.15
C TYR A 290 -4.07 3.84 -30.32
N ASN A 291 -3.65 2.78 -29.63
CA ASN A 291 -4.41 1.55 -29.65
C ASN A 291 -5.70 1.76 -28.84
N MET A 292 -6.77 2.11 -29.53
CA MET A 292 -8.09 2.37 -28.93
C MET A 292 -8.59 1.22 -28.06
N ALA A 293 -8.22 -0.03 -28.38
CA ALA A 293 -8.56 -1.19 -27.58
C ALA A 293 -7.84 -1.16 -26.22
N SER A 294 -6.55 -0.80 -26.18
CA SER A 294 -5.82 -0.70 -24.91
C SER A 294 -6.29 0.49 -24.08
N ILE A 295 -6.65 1.63 -24.71
CA ILE A 295 -7.20 2.78 -23.98
C ILE A 295 -8.46 2.38 -23.23
N LYS A 296 -9.40 1.74 -23.91
CA LYS A 296 -10.66 1.31 -23.31
C LYS A 296 -10.42 0.32 -22.16
N GLU A 297 -9.58 -0.67 -22.37
CA GLU A 297 -9.23 -1.68 -21.35
C GLU A 297 -8.59 -1.04 -20.10
N THR A 298 -7.66 -0.10 -20.27
CA THR A 298 -7.06 0.62 -19.14
C THR A 298 -8.09 1.43 -18.36
N LEU A 299 -9.00 2.13 -19.06
CA LEU A 299 -10.04 2.93 -18.41
C LEU A 299 -11.06 2.05 -17.67
N GLU A 300 -11.51 0.95 -18.27
CA GLU A 300 -12.38 -0.02 -17.62
C GLU A 300 -11.69 -0.67 -16.41
N SER A 301 -10.41 -1.02 -16.55
CA SER A 301 -9.59 -1.55 -15.45
C SER A 301 -9.45 -0.56 -14.30
N SER A 302 -9.33 0.74 -14.59
CA SER A 302 -9.29 1.77 -13.55
C SER A 302 -10.57 1.80 -12.72
N LEU A 303 -11.74 1.60 -13.35
CA LEU A 303 -13.03 1.57 -12.66
C LEU A 303 -13.25 0.28 -11.88
N SER A 304 -12.77 -0.86 -12.39
CA SER A 304 -12.98 -2.16 -11.75
C SER A 304 -11.98 -2.44 -10.62
N THR A 305 -10.77 -1.88 -10.70
CA THR A 305 -9.69 -2.17 -9.74
C THR A 305 -9.49 -1.10 -8.69
N ILE A 306 -9.94 0.14 -8.91
CA ILE A 306 -9.77 1.24 -7.95
C ILE A 306 -11.07 1.45 -7.16
N ASP A 307 -11.03 1.15 -5.87
CA ASP A 307 -12.17 1.31 -5.00
C ASP A 307 -12.66 2.76 -4.96
N GLY A 308 -13.98 2.93 -5.09
CA GLY A 308 -14.62 4.24 -5.13
C GLY A 308 -14.56 4.96 -6.48
N ALA A 309 -13.89 4.42 -7.50
CA ALA A 309 -13.85 5.02 -8.85
C ALA A 309 -15.23 5.01 -9.51
N THR A 310 -15.64 6.16 -10.04
CA THR A 310 -16.94 6.33 -10.73
C THR A 310 -16.82 6.78 -12.17
N ALA A 311 -15.72 7.45 -12.52
CA ALA A 311 -15.48 7.89 -13.88
C ALA A 311 -13.99 8.03 -14.16
N ALA A 312 -13.59 7.75 -15.40
CA ALA A 312 -12.22 7.88 -15.86
C ALA A 312 -12.18 8.42 -17.30
N ALA A 313 -11.13 9.17 -17.63
CA ALA A 313 -10.87 9.61 -19.00
C ALA A 313 -9.37 9.66 -19.29
N LEU A 314 -8.99 9.37 -20.53
CA LEU A 314 -7.66 9.66 -21.07
C LEU A 314 -7.78 10.91 -21.95
N VAL A 315 -6.97 11.92 -21.70
CA VAL A 315 -7.11 13.23 -22.33
C VAL A 315 -5.76 13.71 -22.86
N ASP A 316 -5.76 14.26 -24.07
CA ASP A 316 -4.62 15.00 -24.62
C ASP A 316 -4.71 16.47 -24.20
N TYR A 317 -3.80 16.92 -23.34
CA TYR A 317 -3.81 18.31 -22.87
C TYR A 317 -3.30 19.32 -23.91
N ASN A 318 -2.84 18.91 -25.10
CA ASN A 318 -2.53 19.83 -26.21
C ASN A 318 -3.77 20.18 -27.04
N SER A 319 -4.73 19.27 -27.16
CA SER A 319 -5.99 19.51 -27.87
C SER A 319 -7.17 19.79 -26.93
N GLY A 320 -7.11 19.30 -25.69
CA GLY A 320 -8.23 19.26 -24.75
C GLY A 320 -9.24 18.16 -25.06
N MET A 321 -8.90 17.24 -25.97
CA MET A 321 -9.78 16.15 -26.39
C MET A 321 -9.66 14.94 -25.45
N ALA A 322 -10.81 14.41 -25.04
CA ALA A 322 -10.88 13.09 -24.44
C ALA A 322 -10.68 12.03 -25.53
N LEU A 323 -9.58 11.26 -25.43
CA LEU A 323 -9.26 10.15 -26.31
C LEU A 323 -10.06 8.89 -25.96
N GLY A 324 -10.47 8.77 -24.70
CA GLY A 324 -11.36 7.72 -24.23
C GLY A 324 -11.97 8.09 -22.89
N THR A 325 -13.17 7.58 -22.63
CA THR A 325 -13.92 7.79 -21.39
C THR A 325 -14.52 6.48 -20.90
N ALA A 326 -14.66 6.33 -19.59
CA ALA A 326 -15.36 5.22 -18.97
C ALA A 326 -16.09 5.69 -17.70
N GLY A 327 -17.19 5.03 -17.36
CA GLY A 327 -17.99 5.35 -16.18
C GLY A 327 -19.01 6.45 -16.44
N GLY A 328 -19.42 7.18 -15.40
CA GLY A 328 -20.48 8.17 -15.53
C GLY A 328 -20.66 9.08 -14.32
N GLY A 329 -21.79 9.79 -14.29
CA GLY A 329 -22.13 10.76 -13.24
C GLY A 329 -21.75 12.20 -13.55
N MET A 330 -21.03 12.45 -14.65
CA MET A 330 -20.75 13.79 -15.18
C MET A 330 -20.46 13.75 -16.69
N ASN A 331 -20.44 14.91 -17.34
CA ASN A 331 -19.98 15.04 -18.72
C ASN A 331 -18.45 15.03 -18.75
N LEU A 332 -17.86 13.91 -19.20
CA LEU A 332 -16.42 13.69 -19.17
C LEU A 332 -15.67 14.46 -20.25
N GLU A 333 -16.30 14.74 -21.38
CA GLU A 333 -15.73 15.57 -22.45
C GLU A 333 -15.59 17.02 -22.00
N LEU A 334 -16.60 17.55 -21.30
CA LEU A 334 -16.54 18.88 -20.69
C LEU A 334 -15.52 18.92 -19.56
N ALA A 335 -15.47 17.89 -18.72
CA ALA A 335 -14.48 17.77 -17.65
C ALA A 335 -13.04 17.70 -18.21
N ALA A 336 -12.82 16.99 -19.32
CA ALA A 336 -11.54 16.89 -19.99
C ALA A 336 -11.02 18.27 -20.45
N GLY A 337 -11.90 19.07 -21.06
CA GLY A 337 -11.61 20.45 -21.42
C GLY A 337 -11.22 21.31 -20.21
N GLY A 338 -12.06 21.30 -19.16
CA GLY A 338 -11.79 22.08 -17.94
C GLY A 338 -10.49 21.66 -17.23
N ASN A 339 -10.22 20.36 -17.14
CA ASN A 339 -8.99 19.84 -16.51
C ASN A 339 -7.74 20.11 -17.35
N THR A 340 -7.87 20.18 -18.68
CA THR A 340 -6.79 20.61 -19.56
C THR A 340 -6.33 22.04 -19.23
N ASP A 341 -7.28 22.93 -18.92
CA ASP A 341 -6.94 24.30 -18.52
C ASP A 341 -6.21 24.33 -17.17
N VAL A 342 -6.58 23.46 -16.22
CA VAL A 342 -5.88 23.31 -14.93
C VAL A 342 -4.43 22.87 -15.15
N VAL A 343 -4.22 21.81 -15.95
CA VAL A 343 -2.88 21.28 -16.26
C VAL A 343 -2.03 22.36 -16.94
N ARG A 344 -2.56 23.01 -17.98
CA ARG A 344 -1.85 24.07 -18.72
C ARG A 344 -1.54 25.28 -17.86
N ALA A 345 -2.48 25.69 -17.00
CA ALA A 345 -2.24 26.79 -16.07
C ALA A 345 -1.07 26.44 -15.14
N LYS A 346 -1.06 25.24 -14.54
CA LYS A 346 0.02 24.81 -13.64
C LYS A 346 1.36 24.71 -14.36
N LEU A 347 1.41 24.14 -15.56
CA LEU A 347 2.63 24.06 -16.37
C LEU A 347 3.18 25.45 -16.72
N ARG A 348 2.31 26.40 -17.10
CA ARG A 348 2.71 27.79 -17.35
C ARG A 348 3.29 28.45 -16.09
N THR A 349 2.63 28.27 -14.94
CA THR A 349 3.11 28.80 -13.67
C THR A 349 4.46 28.21 -13.26
N MET A 350 4.69 26.90 -13.43
CA MET A 350 5.99 26.28 -13.18
C MET A 350 7.09 26.91 -14.03
N LYS A 351 6.82 27.12 -15.32
CA LYS A 351 7.75 27.78 -16.24
C LYS A 351 8.05 29.22 -15.80
N SER A 352 7.02 29.99 -15.43
CA SER A 352 7.19 31.38 -14.97
C SER A 352 7.96 31.50 -13.65
N LEU A 353 7.82 30.53 -12.75
CA LEU A 353 8.51 30.50 -11.45
C LEU A 353 9.87 29.80 -11.53
N GLY A 354 10.26 29.22 -12.67
CA GLY A 354 11.49 28.46 -12.83
C GLY A 354 11.51 27.13 -12.04
N ILE A 355 10.34 26.58 -11.69
CA ILE A 355 10.23 25.30 -11.00
C ILE A 355 10.64 24.18 -11.98
N GLN A 356 11.71 23.48 -11.64
CA GLN A 356 12.22 22.34 -12.39
C GLN A 356 11.43 21.07 -12.06
N GLY A 357 11.44 20.10 -12.97
CA GLY A 357 10.74 18.82 -12.81
C GLY A 357 9.39 18.79 -13.53
N GLN A 358 8.62 17.74 -13.24
CA GLN A 358 7.35 17.43 -13.89
C GLN A 358 6.24 17.24 -12.85
N ILE A 359 5.00 17.50 -13.25
CA ILE A 359 3.84 17.23 -12.41
C ILE A 359 3.63 15.72 -12.42
N GLU A 360 3.65 15.06 -11.26
CA GLU A 360 3.30 13.64 -11.15
C GLU A 360 1.78 13.48 -11.23
N ASP A 361 1.06 14.16 -10.33
CA ASP A 361 -0.38 14.27 -10.38
C ASP A 361 -0.88 15.59 -9.75
N ILE A 362 -2.17 15.85 -9.95
CA ILE A 362 -2.93 16.92 -9.31
C ILE A 362 -4.12 16.26 -8.63
N LEU A 363 -4.23 16.44 -7.31
CA LEU A 363 -5.40 16.06 -6.53
C LEU A 363 -6.29 17.28 -6.29
N ILE A 364 -7.57 17.15 -6.63
CA ILE A 364 -8.61 18.12 -6.29
C ILE A 364 -9.60 17.42 -5.36
N THR A 365 -9.76 17.96 -4.17
CA THR A 365 -10.68 17.44 -3.16
C THR A 365 -11.94 18.29 -3.14
N LEU A 366 -13.08 17.65 -3.38
CA LEU A 366 -14.42 18.22 -3.19
C LEU A 366 -15.04 17.67 -1.90
N ASP A 367 -16.26 18.11 -1.58
CA ASP A 367 -16.97 17.67 -0.38
C ASP A 367 -17.15 16.15 -0.34
N ASN A 368 -17.59 15.58 -1.47
CA ASN A 368 -17.94 14.15 -1.58
C ASN A 368 -17.05 13.37 -2.55
N GLN A 369 -16.15 14.04 -3.28
CA GLN A 369 -15.37 13.42 -4.36
C GLN A 369 -13.90 13.81 -4.31
N TYR A 370 -13.04 12.87 -4.70
CA TYR A 370 -11.68 13.18 -5.10
C TYR A 370 -11.55 13.11 -6.61
N HIS A 371 -10.79 14.03 -7.18
CA HIS A 371 -10.46 14.08 -8.59
C HIS A 371 -8.94 14.02 -8.72
N ILE A 372 -8.44 13.04 -9.46
CA ILE A 372 -7.01 12.86 -9.69
C ILE A 372 -6.73 13.08 -11.17
N ILE A 373 -5.76 13.95 -11.47
CA ILE A 373 -5.19 14.14 -12.81
C ILE A 373 -3.75 13.63 -12.77
N TYR A 374 -3.51 12.45 -13.34
CA TYR A 374 -2.18 11.84 -13.42
C TYR A 374 -1.57 12.10 -14.80
N LEU A 375 -0.44 12.79 -14.87
CA LEU A 375 0.23 13.05 -16.15
C LEU A 375 1.08 11.85 -16.55
N ILE A 376 0.92 11.40 -17.79
CA ILE A 376 1.71 10.30 -18.33
C ILE A 376 3.08 10.86 -18.73
N PRO A 377 4.19 10.38 -18.10
CA PRO A 377 5.52 10.92 -18.36
C PRO A 377 5.91 10.90 -19.84
N ASN A 378 6.58 11.96 -20.31
CA ASN A 378 7.05 12.11 -21.69
C ASN A 378 5.95 12.11 -22.78
N THR A 379 4.69 12.29 -22.43
CA THR A 379 3.58 12.38 -23.39
C THR A 379 2.71 13.62 -23.11
N PRO A 380 1.90 14.09 -24.08
CA PRO A 380 0.93 15.13 -23.83
C PRO A 380 -0.37 14.63 -23.18
N LEU A 381 -0.36 13.43 -22.59
CA LEU A 381 -1.56 12.76 -22.10
C LEU A 381 -1.66 12.83 -20.57
N PHE A 382 -2.90 12.89 -20.08
CA PHE A 382 -3.20 12.64 -18.68
C PHE A 382 -4.38 11.70 -18.50
N LEU A 383 -4.32 10.90 -17.44
CA LEU A 383 -5.47 10.16 -16.92
C LEU A 383 -6.22 11.04 -15.92
N TYR A 384 -7.53 11.11 -16.08
CA TYR A 384 -8.44 11.77 -15.16
C TYR A 384 -9.30 10.70 -14.47
N LEU A 385 -9.32 10.70 -13.13
CA LEU A 385 -10.08 9.75 -12.33
C LEU A 385 -10.95 10.49 -11.31
N VAL A 386 -12.21 10.09 -11.21
CA VAL A 386 -13.18 10.59 -10.21
C VAL A 386 -13.49 9.47 -9.22
N LEU A 387 -13.38 9.79 -7.93
CA LEU A 387 -13.49 8.87 -6.81
C LEU A 387 -14.54 9.38 -5.81
N GLN A 388 -15.37 8.51 -5.26
CA GLN A 388 -16.22 8.84 -4.11
C GLN A 388 -15.41 8.78 -2.82
N LYS A 389 -15.45 9.86 -2.03
CA LYS A 389 -14.62 10.03 -0.83
C LYS A 389 -14.93 9.04 0.29
N ASP A 390 -16.16 8.57 0.37
CA ASP A 390 -16.63 7.61 1.38
C ASP A 390 -16.16 6.16 1.12
N ARG A 391 -15.67 5.87 -0.08
CA ARG A 391 -15.25 4.52 -0.51
C ARG A 391 -13.78 4.44 -0.93
N ALA A 392 -13.18 5.55 -1.36
CA ALA A 392 -11.89 5.53 -2.02
C ALA A 392 -10.70 5.50 -1.05
N ASN A 393 -9.79 4.53 -1.26
CA ASN A 393 -8.45 4.58 -0.66
C ASN A 393 -7.52 5.41 -1.56
N LEU A 394 -7.27 6.67 -1.20
CA LEU A 394 -6.54 7.62 -2.02
C LEU A 394 -5.12 7.16 -2.38
N ALA A 395 -4.39 6.58 -1.42
CA ALA A 395 -3.03 6.11 -1.64
C ALA A 395 -3.00 4.97 -2.67
N LEU A 396 -3.91 4.01 -2.52
CA LEU A 396 -4.06 2.88 -3.44
C LEU A 396 -4.55 3.34 -4.82
N ALA A 397 -5.46 4.31 -4.86
CA ALA A 397 -5.95 4.88 -6.12
C ALA A 397 -4.83 5.54 -6.92
N ARG A 398 -4.00 6.39 -6.30
CA ARG A 398 -2.83 7.02 -6.96
C ARG A 398 -1.83 5.99 -7.45
N TYR A 399 -1.55 4.96 -6.64
CA TYR A 399 -0.64 3.87 -7.03
C TYR A 399 -1.16 3.09 -8.23
N LYS A 400 -2.39 2.60 -8.17
CA LYS A 400 -3.01 1.83 -9.27
C LYS A 400 -3.12 2.67 -10.54
N LEU A 401 -3.50 3.94 -10.42
CA LEU A 401 -3.58 4.87 -11.56
C LEU A 401 -2.22 5.09 -12.23
N LYS A 402 -1.15 5.22 -11.43
CA LYS A 402 0.23 5.31 -11.93
C LYS A 402 0.65 4.02 -12.66
N SER A 403 0.38 2.84 -12.10
CA SER A 403 0.68 1.56 -12.75
C SER A 403 -0.06 1.42 -14.09
N LEU A 404 -1.36 1.71 -14.11
CA LEU A 404 -2.18 1.70 -15.33
C LEU A 404 -1.67 2.69 -16.38
N GLY A 405 -1.23 3.88 -15.95
CA GLY A 405 -0.62 4.88 -16.83
C GLY A 405 0.69 4.41 -17.47
N GLY A 406 1.48 3.59 -16.77
CA GLY A 406 2.70 2.98 -17.32
C GLY A 406 2.47 1.83 -18.29
N GLU A 407 1.30 1.20 -18.27
CA GLU A 407 0.91 0.10 -19.17
C GLU A 407 0.33 0.59 -20.50
N LEU A 408 -0.07 1.87 -20.58
CA LEU A 408 -0.56 2.48 -21.81
C LEU A 408 0.56 2.49 -22.86
N LYS A 409 0.38 1.69 -23.91
CA LYS A 409 1.19 1.74 -25.13
C LYS A 409 0.72 2.93 -25.97
N VAL A 410 1.31 4.09 -25.70
CA VAL A 410 1.11 5.35 -26.42
C VAL A 410 1.98 5.39 -27.66
#